data_AF-A0AB38W6V8-F1
#
_entry.id   AF-A0AB38W6V8-F1
#
_cell.length_a   1.000
_cell.length_b   1.000
_cell.length_c   1.000
_cell.angle_alpha   90.00
_cell.angle_beta   90.00
_cell.angle_gamma   90.00
#
_symmetry.space_group_name_H-M   'P 1'
#
loop_
_entity.id
_entity.type
_entity.pdbx_description
1 polymer ?
#
loop_
_entity_poly.entity_id
_entity_poly.type
_entity_poly.pdbx_seq_one_letter_code
_entity_poly.pdbx_strand_id
1 'polypeptide(L)'
;MVLNQNLFAEDTKPILIHNCSFLEKNNLTKAELHCLKTLKDTDVVVTIYSDSPANALINDRAITKYACKPVTAKTIHQVISKAAKTLKLNLNPDLIDHLATILPFNLGVIEQELRKLTLLSPAELQDKKMLEAVLCDYQTSQILQLTDAMVRLQTAKALKLIERLFLPKQLTPPQFLEFLANELLLALMVKGVKPQAVFQLQWNVNPFRLKAIQSQYRFWSTNQLTALINAIWQLDIKIKRNDGLAIHLLKHFVLRFFAQK
;
A
#
# COMPACT_ATOMS: atom_id res chain seq x y z
N MET A 1 -28.72 8.07 -28.92
CA MET A 1 -29.19 7.24 -27.80
C MET A 1 -30.18 8.09 -27.04
N VAL A 2 -31.48 7.78 -27.08
CA VAL A 2 -32.50 8.57 -26.40
C VAL A 2 -32.54 8.09 -24.95
N LEU A 3 -31.97 8.87 -24.03
CA LEU A 3 -32.17 8.66 -22.59
C LEU A 3 -33.59 9.12 -22.28
N ASN A 4 -34.55 8.20 -22.34
CA ASN A 4 -35.94 8.49 -22.06
C ASN A 4 -36.21 8.19 -20.57
N GLN A 5 -36.42 9.21 -19.75
CA GLN A 5 -37.00 9.05 -18.42
C GLN A 5 -38.31 9.82 -18.33
N ASN A 6 -39.34 9.16 -17.79
CA ASN A 6 -40.67 9.72 -17.55
C ASN A 6 -40.82 10.03 -16.05
N LEU A 7 -41.41 11.20 -15.79
CA LEU A 7 -41.23 12.10 -14.65
C LEU A 7 -42.04 11.79 -13.37
N PHE A 8 -42.74 10.66 -13.27
CA PHE A 8 -43.76 10.48 -12.21
C PHE A 8 -43.27 9.78 -10.93
N ALA A 9 -41.99 9.93 -10.58
CA ALA A 9 -41.53 9.70 -9.22
C ALA A 9 -41.03 11.04 -8.65
N GLU A 10 -41.55 11.43 -7.49
CA GLU A 10 -41.32 12.73 -6.83
C GLU A 10 -39.86 13.05 -6.51
N ASP A 11 -38.93 12.11 -6.72
CA ASP A 11 -37.49 12.30 -6.61
C ASP A 11 -36.80 11.94 -7.94
N THR A 12 -36.29 12.94 -8.66
CA THR A 12 -35.39 12.73 -9.81
C THR A 12 -34.13 12.02 -9.35
N LYS A 13 -34.03 10.71 -9.61
CA LYS A 13 -32.86 9.93 -9.24
C LYS A 13 -31.72 10.19 -10.22
N PRO A 14 -30.51 10.57 -9.74
CA PRO A 14 -29.37 10.79 -10.62
C PRO A 14 -29.01 9.50 -11.35
N ILE A 15 -28.79 9.57 -12.65
CA ILE A 15 -28.35 8.42 -13.46
C ILE A 15 -26.83 8.30 -13.29
N LEU A 16 -26.34 7.14 -12.86
CA LEU A 16 -24.91 6.87 -12.77
C LEU A 16 -24.46 6.01 -13.96
N ILE A 17 -23.63 6.57 -14.84
CA ILE A 17 -23.03 5.84 -15.95
C ILE A 17 -21.59 5.49 -15.58
N HIS A 18 -21.34 4.20 -15.47
CA HIS A 18 -20.03 3.68 -15.12
C HIS A 18 -19.14 3.50 -16.35
N ASN A 19 -17.84 3.78 -16.18
CA ASN A 19 -16.78 3.45 -17.12
C ASN A 19 -17.04 3.97 -18.55
N CYS A 20 -17.26 5.28 -18.68
CA CYS A 20 -17.39 5.93 -19.98
C CYS A 20 -16.04 6.01 -20.69
N SER A 21 -15.56 4.88 -21.20
CA SER A 21 -14.22 4.72 -21.78
C SER A 21 -13.97 5.60 -23.01
N PHE A 22 -15.00 5.99 -23.75
CA PHE A 22 -14.84 6.92 -24.87
C PHE A 22 -14.34 8.31 -24.44
N LEU A 23 -14.55 8.68 -23.17
CA LEU A 23 -14.07 9.93 -22.57
C LEU A 23 -12.63 9.84 -22.05
N GLU A 24 -12.00 8.67 -22.13
CA GLU A 24 -10.60 8.45 -21.68
C GLU A 24 -9.57 8.87 -22.73
N LYS A 25 -10.02 9.28 -23.92
CA LYS A 25 -9.18 9.69 -25.04
C LYS A 25 -9.07 11.21 -25.09
N ASN A 26 -7.90 11.73 -25.48
CA ASN A 26 -7.67 13.18 -25.60
C ASN A 26 -8.61 13.89 -26.59
N ASN A 27 -8.85 13.27 -27.75
CA ASN A 27 -9.66 13.81 -28.83
C ASN A 27 -10.86 12.90 -29.10
N LEU A 28 -12.05 13.50 -29.11
CA LEU A 28 -13.32 12.82 -29.37
C LEU A 28 -13.70 12.91 -30.85
N THR A 29 -14.28 11.84 -31.38
CA THR A 29 -14.91 11.83 -32.70
C THR A 29 -16.20 12.68 -32.73
N LYS A 30 -16.71 12.99 -33.92
CA LYS A 30 -17.97 13.76 -34.07
C LYS A 30 -19.16 13.09 -33.34
N ALA A 31 -19.24 11.76 -33.40
CA ALA A 31 -20.30 10.99 -32.73
C ALA A 31 -20.15 11.04 -31.20
N GLU A 32 -18.93 10.90 -30.67
CA GLU A 32 -18.64 10.99 -29.23
C GLU A 32 -18.90 12.40 -28.69
N LEU A 33 -18.59 13.46 -29.47
CA LEU A 33 -18.93 14.84 -29.12
C LEU A 33 -20.44 15.07 -29.07
N HIS A 34 -21.20 14.47 -29.99
CA HIS A 34 -22.65 14.54 -29.95
C HIS A 34 -23.20 13.84 -28.70
N CYS A 35 -22.68 12.66 -28.37
CA CYS A 35 -23.03 11.95 -27.14
C CYS A 35 -22.74 12.77 -25.89
N LEU A 36 -21.57 13.41 -25.80
CA LEU A 36 -21.20 14.28 -24.69
C LEU A 36 -22.14 15.48 -24.54
N LYS A 37 -22.63 16.05 -25.65
CA LYS A 37 -23.65 17.11 -25.59
C LYS A 37 -24.95 16.60 -24.98
N THR A 38 -25.45 15.46 -25.44
CA THR A 38 -26.66 14.84 -24.90
C THR A 38 -26.53 14.56 -23.40
N LEU A 39 -25.37 14.08 -22.93
CA LEU A 39 -25.12 13.81 -21.51
C LEU A 39 -25.12 15.07 -20.64
N LYS A 40 -24.72 16.23 -21.17
CA LYS A 40 -24.73 17.51 -20.45
C LYS A 40 -26.14 18.03 -20.20
N ASP A 41 -27.07 17.71 -21.09
CA ASP A 41 -28.47 18.16 -20.99
C ASP A 41 -29.29 17.28 -20.03
N THR A 42 -28.64 16.32 -19.36
CA THR A 42 -29.25 15.31 -18.49
C THR A 42 -28.57 15.28 -17.12
N ASP A 43 -29.34 15.03 -16.06
CA ASP A 43 -28.80 14.90 -14.69
C ASP A 43 -28.12 13.54 -14.49
N VAL A 44 -26.86 13.47 -14.91
CA VAL A 44 -26.08 12.23 -14.98
C VAL A 44 -24.73 12.41 -14.32
N VAL A 45 -24.36 11.44 -13.48
CA VAL A 45 -23.01 11.28 -12.96
C VAL A 45 -22.28 10.27 -13.84
N VAL A 46 -21.09 10.63 -14.30
CA VAL A 46 -20.27 9.77 -15.18
C VAL A 46 -18.97 9.41 -14.49
N THR A 47 -18.59 8.14 -14.50
CA THR A 47 -17.28 7.70 -14.03
C THR A 47 -16.35 7.36 -15.20
N ILE A 48 -15.08 7.71 -15.05
CA ILE A 48 -14.02 7.58 -16.06
C ILE A 48 -12.77 7.09 -15.34
N TYR A 49 -12.03 6.15 -15.92
CA TYR A 49 -10.79 5.62 -15.33
C TYR A 49 -9.58 6.06 -16.15
N SER A 50 -9.32 7.38 -16.16
CA SER A 50 -8.17 7.94 -16.89
C SER A 50 -7.49 9.08 -16.13
N ASP A 51 -6.16 9.08 -16.16
CA ASP A 51 -5.31 10.18 -15.69
C ASP A 51 -5.31 11.37 -16.67
N SER A 52 -5.80 11.17 -17.89
CA SER A 52 -5.86 12.17 -18.97
C SER A 52 -7.20 12.08 -19.71
N PRO A 53 -8.29 12.54 -19.09
CA PRO A 53 -9.61 12.54 -19.73
C PRO A 53 -9.65 13.49 -20.93
N ALA A 54 -10.68 13.35 -21.77
CA ALA A 54 -10.85 14.16 -22.97
C ALA A 54 -10.75 15.68 -22.71
N ASN A 55 -10.06 16.41 -23.60
CA ASN A 55 -9.90 17.87 -23.50
C ASN A 55 -11.24 18.61 -23.46
N ALA A 56 -12.24 18.07 -24.16
CA ALA A 56 -13.60 18.58 -24.17
C ALA A 56 -14.28 18.52 -22.79
N LEU A 57 -13.85 17.61 -21.90
CA LEU A 57 -14.28 17.59 -20.50
C LEU A 57 -13.45 18.57 -19.69
N ILE A 58 -12.12 18.56 -19.84
CA ILE A 58 -11.21 19.38 -19.02
C ILE A 58 -11.54 20.87 -19.14
N ASN A 59 -11.80 21.35 -20.36
CA ASN A 59 -12.02 22.77 -20.62
C ASN A 59 -13.46 23.24 -20.35
N ASP A 60 -14.40 22.32 -20.16
CA ASP A 60 -15.80 22.67 -19.96
C ASP A 60 -16.09 23.05 -18.51
N ARG A 61 -16.62 24.26 -18.29
CA ARG A 61 -16.95 24.78 -16.96
C ARG A 61 -18.33 24.37 -16.46
N ALA A 62 -19.22 23.91 -17.35
CA ALA A 62 -20.56 23.45 -16.98
C ALA A 62 -20.54 22.08 -16.29
N ILE A 63 -19.44 21.32 -16.42
CA ILE A 63 -19.29 20.00 -15.82
C ILE A 63 -18.58 20.12 -14.47
N THR A 64 -19.25 19.70 -13.39
CA THR A 64 -18.61 19.52 -12.08
C THR A 64 -17.73 18.28 -12.09
N LYS A 65 -16.44 18.44 -11.71
CA LYS A 65 -15.44 17.38 -11.82
C LYS A 65 -14.90 17.02 -10.45
N TYR A 66 -14.85 15.72 -10.16
CA TYR A 66 -14.24 15.17 -8.97
C TYR A 66 -13.10 14.24 -9.37
N ALA A 67 -11.87 14.62 -9.04
CA ALA A 67 -10.68 13.81 -9.33
C ALA A 67 -10.40 12.85 -8.16
N CYS A 68 -10.64 11.56 -8.39
CA CYS A 68 -10.32 10.50 -7.45
C CYS A 68 -8.88 10.00 -7.69
N LYS A 69 -7.90 10.71 -7.14
CA LYS A 69 -6.49 10.32 -7.29
C LYS A 69 -6.19 9.04 -6.48
N PRO A 70 -5.37 8.11 -7.01
CA PRO A 70 -4.98 6.93 -6.27
C PRO A 70 -4.18 7.30 -5.02
N VAL A 71 -4.25 6.44 -4.00
CA VAL A 71 -3.41 6.58 -2.82
C VAL A 71 -1.98 6.23 -3.22
N THR A 72 -1.05 7.12 -2.91
CA THR A 72 0.38 6.94 -3.18
C THR A 72 1.16 7.02 -1.87
N ALA A 73 2.42 6.60 -1.93
CA ALA A 73 3.38 6.76 -0.84
C ALA A 73 3.50 8.20 -0.33
N LYS A 74 3.33 9.20 -1.21
CA LYS A 74 3.39 10.63 -0.85
C LYS A 74 2.12 11.12 -0.18
N THR A 75 0.97 10.55 -0.52
CA THR A 75 -0.34 11.02 -0.08
C THR A 75 -0.92 10.22 1.09
N ILE A 76 -0.41 9.02 1.39
CA ILE A 76 -0.99 8.12 2.39
C ILE A 76 -1.16 8.77 3.78
N HIS A 77 -0.18 9.54 4.27
CA HIS A 77 -0.31 10.25 5.56
C HIS A 77 -1.47 11.23 5.57
N GLN A 78 -1.61 12.00 4.48
CA GLN A 78 -2.70 12.97 4.33
C GLN A 78 -4.05 12.26 4.22
N VAL A 79 -4.09 11.12 3.52
CA VAL A 79 -5.30 10.30 3.37
C VAL A 79 -5.73 9.74 4.72
N ILE A 80 -4.83 9.11 5.48
CA ILE A 80 -5.09 8.58 6.82
C ILE A 80 -5.55 9.69 7.75
N SER A 81 -4.84 10.82 7.78
CA SER A 81 -5.17 11.95 8.66
C SER A 81 -6.55 12.56 8.32
N LYS A 82 -6.89 12.70 7.04
CA LYS A 82 -8.21 13.17 6.61
C LYS A 82 -9.31 12.16 6.98
N ALA A 83 -9.11 10.88 6.70
CA ALA A 83 -10.08 9.84 7.03
C ALA A 83 -10.32 9.72 8.54
N ALA A 84 -9.27 9.80 9.36
CA ALA A 84 -9.38 9.81 10.81
C ALA A 84 -10.19 11.02 11.32
N LYS A 85 -9.97 12.21 10.76
CA LYS A 85 -10.76 13.41 11.09
C LYS A 85 -12.24 13.24 10.74
N THR A 86 -12.56 12.67 9.58
CA THR A 86 -13.95 12.38 9.17
C THR A 86 -14.63 11.41 10.15
N LEU A 87 -13.88 10.43 10.65
CA LEU A 87 -14.34 9.46 11.64
C LEU A 87 -14.29 9.97 13.09
N LYS A 88 -13.95 11.25 13.30
CA LYS A 88 -13.77 11.87 14.63
C LYS A 88 -12.76 11.13 15.53
N LEU A 89 -11.78 10.48 14.91
CA LEU A 89 -10.73 9.72 15.57
C LEU A 89 -9.52 10.63 15.82
N ASN A 90 -9.13 10.80 17.09
CA ASN A 90 -7.96 11.61 17.44
C ASN A 90 -6.69 10.74 17.45
N LEU A 91 -6.03 10.65 16.31
CA LEU A 91 -4.77 9.93 16.15
C LEU A 91 -3.58 10.85 16.41
N ASN A 92 -2.64 10.41 17.24
CA ASN A 92 -1.35 11.09 17.36
C ASN A 92 -0.51 10.91 16.07
N PRO A 93 0.48 11.78 15.81
CA PRO A 93 1.30 11.69 14.61
C PRO A 93 2.04 10.37 14.46
N ASP A 94 2.59 9.82 15.55
CA ASP A 94 3.35 8.56 15.53
C ASP A 94 2.49 7.37 15.07
N LEU A 95 1.21 7.36 15.43
CA LEU A 95 0.26 6.34 15.01
C LEU A 95 -0.10 6.49 13.53
N ILE A 96 -0.24 7.72 13.03
CA ILE A 96 -0.44 7.96 11.59
C ILE A 96 0.78 7.45 10.80
N ASP A 97 1.99 7.72 11.27
CA ASP A 97 3.23 7.25 10.65
C ASP A 97 3.31 5.71 10.66
N HIS A 98 2.91 5.08 11.77
CA HIS A 98 2.86 3.64 11.88
C HIS A 98 1.86 3.03 10.90
N LEU A 99 0.62 3.52 10.87
CA LEU A 99 -0.42 3.08 9.93
C LEU A 99 0.01 3.28 8.48
N ALA A 100 0.64 4.42 8.15
CA ALA A 100 1.15 4.70 6.80
C ALA A 100 2.30 3.77 6.36
N THR A 101 2.92 3.07 7.30
CA THR A 101 3.99 2.10 7.04
C THR A 101 3.44 0.68 6.82
N ILE A 102 2.36 0.31 7.51
CA ILE A 102 1.84 -1.07 7.50
C ILE A 102 0.63 -1.28 6.60
N LEU A 103 -0.18 -0.24 6.36
CA LEU A 103 -1.40 -0.34 5.57
C LEU A 103 -1.10 -0.34 4.07
N PRO A 104 -1.83 -1.14 3.26
CA PRO A 104 -1.72 -1.09 1.82
C PRO A 104 -2.21 0.25 1.26
N PHE A 105 -1.77 0.62 0.05
CA PHE A 105 -2.24 1.82 -0.68
C PHE A 105 -3.65 1.64 -1.26
N ASN A 106 -4.58 1.19 -0.44
CA ASN A 106 -5.98 0.95 -0.78
C ASN A 106 -6.86 1.76 0.17
N LEU A 107 -7.64 2.70 -0.38
CA LEU A 107 -8.47 3.60 0.41
C LEU A 107 -9.54 2.85 1.21
N GLY A 108 -10.18 1.83 0.62
CA GLY A 108 -11.20 1.04 1.28
C GLY A 108 -10.64 0.27 2.48
N VAL A 109 -9.43 -0.28 2.33
CA VAL A 109 -8.71 -0.92 3.45
C VAL A 109 -8.37 0.08 4.54
N ILE A 110 -7.81 1.23 4.18
CA ILE A 110 -7.47 2.28 5.15
C ILE A 110 -8.72 2.72 5.93
N GLU A 111 -9.83 2.96 5.23
CA GLU A 111 -11.08 3.36 5.87
C GLU A 111 -11.62 2.26 6.80
N GLN A 112 -11.59 1.00 6.36
CA GLN A 112 -12.03 -0.13 7.18
C GLN A 112 -11.20 -0.26 8.46
N GLU A 113 -9.88 -0.17 8.36
CA GLU A 113 -8.98 -0.23 9.52
C GLU A 113 -9.23 0.92 10.48
N LEU A 114 -9.39 2.15 9.98
CA LEU A 114 -9.69 3.31 10.82
C LEU A 114 -11.07 3.19 11.49
N ARG A 115 -12.07 2.62 10.80
CA ARG A 115 -13.38 2.32 11.41
C ARG A 115 -13.25 1.32 12.55
N LYS A 116 -12.41 0.29 12.45
CA LYS A 116 -12.14 -0.62 13.58
C LYS A 116 -11.56 0.13 14.78
N LEU A 117 -10.65 1.08 14.53
CA LEU A 117 -10.05 1.89 15.60
C LEU A 117 -11.06 2.78 16.33
N THR A 118 -12.20 3.14 15.72
CA THR A 118 -13.26 3.89 16.43
C THR A 118 -13.92 3.09 17.54
N LEU A 119 -13.74 1.77 17.60
CA LEU A 119 -14.25 0.91 18.66
C LEU A 119 -13.37 0.92 19.91
N LEU A 120 -12.16 1.48 19.81
CA LEU A 120 -11.19 1.53 20.90
C LEU A 120 -11.34 2.81 21.72
N SER A 121 -11.08 2.70 23.02
CA SER A 121 -10.95 3.86 23.90
C SER A 121 -9.66 4.65 23.60
N PRO A 122 -9.58 5.94 23.99
CA PRO A 122 -8.38 6.74 23.80
C PRO A 122 -7.12 6.15 24.44
N ALA A 123 -7.24 5.43 25.56
CA ALA A 123 -6.13 4.75 26.20
C ALA A 123 -5.65 3.55 25.38
N GLU A 124 -6.57 2.77 24.82
CA GLU A 124 -6.26 1.61 23.96
C GLU A 124 -5.64 2.02 22.62
N LEU A 125 -6.01 3.19 22.08
CA LEU A 125 -5.39 3.74 20.87
C LEU A 125 -3.90 4.07 21.06
N GLN A 126 -3.47 4.32 22.29
CA GLN A 126 -2.06 4.58 22.61
C GLN A 126 -1.27 3.29 22.90
N ASP A 127 -1.96 2.17 23.18
CA ASP A 127 -1.30 0.89 23.37
C ASP A 127 -1.00 0.23 22.02
N LYS A 128 0.29 0.21 21.68
CA LYS A 128 0.78 -0.41 20.45
C LYS A 128 0.40 -1.89 20.34
N LYS A 129 0.37 -2.65 21.43
CA LYS A 129 0.00 -4.07 21.40
C LYS A 129 -1.49 -4.24 21.09
N MET A 130 -2.33 -3.39 21.68
CA MET A 130 -3.77 -3.41 21.41
C MET A 130 -4.05 -3.02 19.96
N LEU A 131 -3.36 -2.01 19.45
CA LEU A 131 -3.43 -1.62 18.05
C LEU A 131 -3.04 -2.78 17.12
N GLU A 132 -1.89 -3.41 17.35
CA GLU A 132 -1.42 -4.56 16.57
C GLU A 132 -2.40 -5.74 16.61
N ALA A 133 -3.16 -5.91 17.69
CA ALA A 133 -4.16 -6.97 17.83
C ALA A 133 -5.47 -6.69 17.07
N VAL A 134 -5.84 -5.41 16.89
CA VAL A 134 -7.08 -5.00 16.21
C VAL A 134 -6.89 -4.83 14.71
N LEU A 135 -5.69 -4.39 14.31
CA LEU A 135 -5.35 -4.26 12.90
C LEU A 135 -5.22 -5.63 12.25
N CYS A 136 -5.61 -5.72 10.99
CA CYS A 136 -5.40 -6.96 10.25
C CYS A 136 -3.90 -7.20 10.03
N ASP A 137 -3.51 -8.48 10.06
CA ASP A 137 -2.15 -8.93 9.73
C ASP A 137 -1.92 -8.80 8.22
N TYR A 138 -1.59 -7.58 7.76
CA TYR A 138 -1.24 -7.33 6.36
C TYR A 138 0.11 -7.96 6.02
N GLN A 139 0.25 -8.48 4.79
CA GLN A 139 1.51 -9.08 4.30
C GLN A 139 2.71 -8.15 4.54
N THR A 140 2.57 -6.84 4.26
CA THR A 140 3.61 -5.83 4.52
C THR A 140 4.00 -5.79 6.00
N SER A 141 3.02 -5.77 6.92
CA SER A 141 3.27 -5.79 8.37
C SER A 141 3.99 -7.08 8.80
N GLN A 142 3.51 -8.24 8.34
CA GLN A 142 4.09 -9.53 8.72
C GLN A 142 5.54 -9.69 8.20
N ILE A 143 5.83 -9.20 6.99
CA ILE A 143 7.19 -9.19 6.43
C ILE A 143 8.08 -8.26 7.24
N LEU A 144 7.61 -7.05 7.58
CA LEU A 144 8.36 -6.12 8.43
C LEU A 144 8.66 -6.70 9.82
N GLN A 145 7.70 -7.41 10.42
CA GLN A 145 7.90 -8.10 11.69
C GLN A 145 8.96 -9.21 11.57
N LEU A 146 8.96 -9.95 10.46
CA LEU A 146 9.93 -11.02 10.21
C LEU A 146 11.33 -10.44 9.93
N THR A 147 11.44 -9.40 9.11
CA THR A 147 12.73 -8.72 8.86
C THR A 147 13.28 -8.13 10.15
N ASP A 148 12.46 -7.51 10.99
CA ASP A 148 12.89 -6.98 12.28
C ASP A 148 13.37 -8.10 13.21
N ALA A 149 12.64 -9.23 13.28
CA ALA A 149 13.06 -10.39 14.07
C ALA A 149 14.39 -10.97 13.57
N MET A 150 14.60 -11.07 12.26
CA MET A 150 15.87 -11.54 11.68
C MET A 150 17.02 -10.56 11.99
N VAL A 151 16.83 -9.28 11.72
CA VAL A 151 17.82 -8.21 11.94
C VAL A 151 18.26 -8.10 13.40
N ARG A 152 17.32 -8.33 14.33
CA ARG A 152 17.56 -8.32 15.78
C ARG A 152 18.06 -9.65 16.34
N LEU A 153 18.37 -10.62 15.47
CA LEU A 153 18.83 -11.97 15.86
C LEU A 153 17.83 -12.70 16.77
N GLN A 154 16.53 -12.41 16.65
CA GLN A 154 15.46 -13.06 17.39
C GLN A 154 15.02 -14.34 16.65
N THR A 155 15.93 -15.30 16.53
CA THR A 155 15.77 -16.49 15.66
C THR A 155 14.49 -17.27 15.94
N ALA A 156 14.16 -17.52 17.22
CA ALA A 156 12.93 -18.24 17.59
C ALA A 156 11.66 -17.49 17.13
N LYS A 157 11.65 -16.15 17.24
CA LYS A 157 10.55 -15.31 16.75
C LYS A 157 10.47 -15.35 15.23
N ALA A 158 11.60 -15.27 14.53
CA ALA A 158 11.66 -15.34 13.07
C ALA A 158 11.13 -16.68 12.54
N LEU A 159 11.49 -17.81 13.17
CA LEU A 159 10.99 -19.13 12.78
C LEU A 159 9.47 -19.27 12.97
N LYS A 160 8.93 -18.79 14.09
CA LYS A 160 7.48 -18.77 14.32
C LYS A 160 6.74 -17.91 13.28
N LEU A 161 7.31 -16.76 12.91
CA LEU A 161 6.75 -15.88 11.89
C LEU A 161 6.75 -16.53 10.50
N ILE A 162 7.81 -17.27 10.13
CA ILE A 162 7.86 -18.08 8.91
C ILE A 162 6.70 -19.07 8.90
N GLU A 163 6.51 -19.85 9.98
CA GLU A 163 5.40 -20.82 10.05
C GLU A 163 4.04 -20.15 9.88
N ARG A 164 3.80 -19.02 10.58
CA ARG A 164 2.55 -18.27 10.48
C ARG A 164 2.29 -17.75 9.06
N LEU A 165 3.33 -17.34 8.33
CA LEU A 165 3.23 -16.80 6.97
C LEU A 165 2.89 -17.87 5.93
N PHE A 166 3.45 -19.07 6.06
CA PHE A 166 3.34 -20.12 5.03
C PHE A 166 2.26 -21.17 5.31
N LEU A 167 1.91 -21.45 6.58
CA LEU A 167 0.93 -22.48 6.94
C LEU A 167 -0.50 -22.23 6.43
N PRO A 168 -1.03 -20.99 6.39
CA PRO A 168 -2.30 -20.71 5.73
C PRO A 168 -2.17 -20.45 4.21
N LYS A 169 -1.01 -20.72 3.58
CA LYS A 169 -0.71 -20.40 2.17
C LYS A 169 -0.96 -18.93 1.76
N GLN A 170 -0.87 -18.01 2.72
CA GLN A 170 -1.07 -16.57 2.46
C GLN A 170 0.05 -15.97 1.58
N LEU A 171 1.22 -16.60 1.55
CA LEU A 171 2.38 -16.15 0.81
C LEU A 171 3.15 -17.36 0.26
N THR A 172 3.66 -17.26 -0.97
CA THR A 172 4.54 -18.29 -1.51
C THR A 172 6.01 -17.99 -1.18
N PRO A 173 6.88 -19.01 -1.03
CA PRO A 173 8.30 -18.79 -0.73
C PRO A 173 9.02 -17.85 -1.72
N PRO A 174 8.80 -17.92 -3.05
CA PRO A 174 9.39 -16.97 -3.98
C PRO A 174 8.91 -15.52 -3.75
N GLN A 175 7.61 -15.32 -3.51
CA GLN A 175 7.08 -13.98 -3.19
C GLN A 175 7.73 -13.43 -1.91
N PHE A 176 7.88 -14.25 -0.88
CA PHE A 176 8.57 -13.85 0.34
C PHE A 176 10.03 -13.42 0.07
N LEU A 177 10.77 -14.20 -0.72
CA LEU A 177 12.16 -13.86 -1.06
C LEU A 177 12.25 -12.57 -1.86
N GLU A 178 11.33 -12.34 -2.80
CA GLU A 178 11.23 -11.09 -3.54
C GLU A 178 11.03 -9.90 -2.60
N PHE A 179 10.07 -9.99 -1.67
CA PHE A 179 9.84 -8.95 -0.68
C PHE A 179 11.04 -8.71 0.23
N LEU A 180 11.66 -9.78 0.73
CA LEU A 180 12.83 -9.68 1.61
C LEU A 180 14.02 -9.05 0.88
N ALA A 181 14.27 -9.45 -0.37
CA ALA A 181 15.31 -8.87 -1.21
C ALA A 181 15.07 -7.37 -1.43
N ASN A 182 13.83 -6.98 -1.78
CA ASN A 182 13.45 -5.58 -1.97
C ASN A 182 13.66 -4.75 -0.69
N GLU A 183 13.32 -5.29 0.48
CA GLU A 183 13.51 -4.60 1.76
C GLU A 183 15.01 -4.39 2.07
N LEU A 184 15.85 -5.39 1.79
CA LEU A 184 17.30 -5.29 2.01
C LEU A 184 17.99 -4.40 0.98
N LEU A 185 17.54 -4.42 -0.28
CA LEU A 185 17.97 -3.47 -1.30
C LEU A 185 17.62 -2.05 -0.89
N LEU A 186 16.40 -1.84 -0.37
CA LEU A 186 15.99 -0.54 0.14
C LEU A 186 16.85 -0.10 1.33
N ALA A 187 17.17 -1.01 2.25
CA ALA A 187 18.10 -0.78 3.35
C ALA A 187 19.51 -0.41 2.87
N LEU A 188 20.01 -1.09 1.85
CA LEU A 188 21.31 -0.83 1.23
C LEU A 188 21.33 0.55 0.58
N MET A 189 20.29 0.91 -0.18
CA MET A 189 20.18 2.21 -0.85
C MET A 189 20.13 3.37 0.15
N VAL A 190 19.42 3.24 1.28
CA VAL A 190 19.35 4.32 2.30
C VAL A 190 20.56 4.37 3.24
N LYS A 191 21.47 3.38 3.20
CA LYS A 191 22.60 3.29 4.13
C LYS A 191 23.56 4.47 4.02
N GLY A 192 23.76 4.99 2.81
CA GLY A 192 24.65 6.13 2.53
C GLY A 192 23.97 7.51 2.61
N VAL A 193 22.65 7.55 2.85
CA VAL A 193 21.88 8.80 2.84
C VAL A 193 21.85 9.40 4.25
N LYS A 194 22.10 10.70 4.40
CA LYS A 194 21.94 11.37 5.71
C LYS A 194 20.45 11.31 6.13
N PRO A 195 20.11 11.07 7.41
CA PRO A 195 18.72 10.97 7.86
C PRO A 195 17.84 12.16 7.45
N GLN A 196 18.41 13.37 7.45
CA GLN A 196 17.70 14.59 7.04
C GLN A 196 17.41 14.63 5.52
N ALA A 197 18.26 13.99 4.71
CA ALA A 197 18.15 13.95 3.26
C ALA A 197 17.16 12.87 2.77
N VAL A 198 16.74 11.93 3.64
CA VAL A 198 15.81 10.85 3.28
C VAL A 198 14.47 11.39 2.75
N PHE A 199 13.98 12.49 3.32
CA PHE A 199 12.74 13.13 2.88
C PHE A 199 12.84 13.85 1.54
N GLN A 200 14.06 14.07 1.04
CA GLN A 200 14.32 14.72 -0.24
C GLN A 200 14.44 13.71 -1.39
N LEU A 201 14.51 12.41 -1.08
CA LEU A 201 14.62 11.35 -2.08
C LEU A 201 13.33 11.29 -2.92
N GLN A 202 13.47 11.42 -4.24
CA GLN A 202 12.38 11.28 -5.21
C GLN A 202 12.14 9.80 -5.56
N TRP A 203 12.04 8.95 -4.55
CA TRP A 203 11.73 7.53 -4.75
C TRP A 203 10.22 7.31 -4.63
N ASN A 204 9.70 6.28 -5.31
CA ASN A 204 8.30 5.89 -5.19
C ASN A 204 8.04 5.07 -3.90
N VAL A 205 8.61 5.52 -2.79
CA VAL A 205 8.54 4.89 -1.48
C VAL A 205 8.23 5.96 -0.45
N ASN A 206 7.45 5.60 0.57
CA ASN A 206 7.05 6.50 1.63
C ASN A 206 8.32 6.96 2.41
N PRO A 207 8.61 8.27 2.52
CA PRO A 207 9.78 8.76 3.25
C PRO A 207 9.88 8.28 4.71
N PHE A 208 8.74 8.07 5.37
CA PHE A 208 8.69 7.54 6.73
C PHE A 208 9.11 6.07 6.78
N ARG A 209 8.75 5.29 5.77
CA ARG A 209 9.25 3.92 5.59
C ARG A 209 10.76 3.93 5.38
N LEU A 210 11.30 4.86 4.57
CA LEU A 210 12.74 4.97 4.37
C LEU A 210 13.47 5.29 5.70
N LYS A 211 12.92 6.20 6.51
CA LYS A 211 13.44 6.51 7.84
C LYS A 211 13.38 5.30 8.79
N ALA A 212 12.27 4.56 8.78
CA ALA A 212 12.11 3.35 9.58
C ALA A 212 13.14 2.27 9.21
N ILE A 213 13.32 2.00 7.91
CA ILE A 213 14.31 1.07 7.39
C ILE A 213 15.73 1.51 7.78
N GLN A 214 16.06 2.78 7.60
CA GLN A 214 17.37 3.29 7.97
C GLN A 214 17.67 3.07 9.47
N SER A 215 16.65 3.25 10.33
CA SER A 215 16.76 2.98 11.75
C SER A 215 16.91 1.48 12.06
N GLN A 216 16.12 0.62 11.42
CA GLN A 216 16.13 -0.83 11.61
C GLN A 216 17.49 -1.44 11.27
N TYR A 217 18.09 -1.01 10.16
CA TYR A 217 19.38 -1.53 9.67
C TYR A 217 20.57 -0.68 10.11
N ARG A 218 20.43 0.18 11.12
CA ARG A 218 21.48 1.12 11.58
C ARG A 218 22.82 0.44 11.86
N PHE A 219 22.80 -0.74 12.48
CA PHE A 219 24.00 -1.47 12.89
C PHE A 219 24.56 -2.44 11.83
N TRP A 220 23.88 -2.58 10.70
CA TRP A 220 24.31 -3.47 9.61
C TRP A 220 25.22 -2.73 8.63
N SER A 221 26.39 -3.28 8.32
CA SER A 221 27.29 -2.69 7.33
C SER A 221 26.79 -2.97 5.90
N THR A 222 27.23 -2.14 4.95
CA THR A 222 26.97 -2.35 3.51
C THR A 222 27.39 -3.76 3.09
N ASN A 223 28.55 -4.23 3.54
CA ASN A 223 29.04 -5.58 3.21
C ASN A 223 28.14 -6.68 3.77
N GLN A 224 27.60 -6.52 4.99
CA GLN A 224 26.67 -7.48 5.58
C GLN A 224 25.35 -7.53 4.80
N LEU A 225 24.81 -6.37 4.42
CA LEU A 225 23.59 -6.29 3.60
C LEU A 225 23.80 -6.93 2.22
N THR A 226 24.90 -6.62 1.54
CA THR A 226 25.25 -7.23 0.25
C THR A 226 25.41 -8.74 0.35
N ALA A 227 26.10 -9.23 1.39
CA ALA A 227 26.25 -10.67 1.63
C ALA A 227 24.89 -11.36 1.82
N LEU A 228 23.97 -10.73 2.54
CA LEU A 228 22.62 -11.25 2.78
C LEU A 228 21.78 -11.28 1.50
N ILE A 229 21.84 -10.22 0.69
CA ILE A 229 21.18 -10.15 -0.62
C ILE A 229 21.68 -11.26 -1.54
N ASN A 230 23.00 -11.46 -1.61
CA ASN A 230 23.60 -12.55 -2.40
C ASN A 230 23.12 -13.93 -1.91
N ALA A 231 23.01 -14.11 -0.59
CA ALA A 231 22.54 -15.36 -0.02
C ALA A 231 21.04 -15.63 -0.32
N ILE A 232 20.21 -14.59 -0.35
CA ILE A 232 18.80 -14.68 -0.78
C ILE A 232 18.72 -15.08 -2.24
N TRP A 233 19.55 -14.50 -3.10
CA TRP A 233 19.56 -14.87 -4.51
C TRP A 233 19.93 -16.34 -4.72
N GLN A 234 20.93 -16.85 -3.99
CA GLN A 234 21.27 -18.28 -4.01
C GLN A 234 20.13 -19.17 -3.51
N LEU A 235 19.39 -18.70 -2.50
CA LEU A 235 18.23 -19.40 -1.96
C LEU A 235 17.07 -19.43 -2.97
N ASP A 236 16.80 -18.32 -3.66
CA ASP A 236 15.78 -18.24 -4.71
C ASP A 236 16.05 -19.23 -5.85
N ILE A 237 17.31 -19.35 -6.28
CA ILE A 237 17.73 -20.33 -7.29
C ILE A 237 17.42 -21.76 -6.81
N LYS A 238 17.77 -22.10 -5.56
CA LYS A 238 17.49 -23.43 -4.99
C LYS A 238 16.00 -23.75 -4.91
N ILE A 239 15.19 -22.77 -4.50
CA ILE A 239 13.72 -22.94 -4.43
C ILE A 239 13.15 -23.17 -5.84
N LYS A 240 13.58 -22.37 -6.84
CA LYS A 240 13.10 -22.51 -8.23
C LYS A 240 13.55 -23.80 -8.90
N ARG A 241 14.71 -24.33 -8.54
CA ARG A 241 15.20 -25.65 -9.00
C ARG A 241 14.57 -26.83 -8.27
N ASN A 242 13.75 -26.56 -7.24
CA ASN A 242 13.14 -27.58 -6.38
C ASN A 242 14.20 -28.44 -5.64
N ASP A 243 15.33 -27.83 -5.25
CA ASP A 243 16.44 -28.47 -4.52
C ASP A 243 16.11 -28.76 -3.03
N GLY A 244 14.82 -28.97 -2.71
CA GLY A 244 14.31 -29.24 -1.38
C GLY A 244 12.99 -28.54 -1.08
N LEU A 245 12.41 -28.85 0.09
CA LEU A 245 11.19 -28.21 0.57
C LEU A 245 11.45 -26.74 0.90
N ALA A 246 10.84 -25.83 0.15
CA ALA A 246 11.10 -24.39 0.22
C ALA A 246 10.99 -23.79 1.63
N ILE A 247 10.03 -24.22 2.45
CA ILE A 247 9.89 -23.75 3.85
C ILE A 247 11.08 -24.19 4.71
N HIS A 248 11.58 -25.42 4.52
CA HIS A 248 12.77 -25.90 5.25
C HIS A 248 14.02 -25.14 4.81
N LEU A 249 14.16 -24.87 3.51
CA LEU A 249 15.27 -24.06 2.98
C LEU A 249 15.26 -22.64 3.58
N LEU A 250 14.09 -22.02 3.72
CA LEU A 250 13.93 -20.72 4.40
C LEU A 250 14.30 -20.78 5.89
N LYS A 251 13.79 -21.78 6.62
CA LYS A 251 14.13 -21.96 8.05
C LYS A 251 15.64 -22.14 8.24
N HIS A 252 16.27 -22.98 7.42
CA HIS A 252 17.71 -23.21 7.45
C HIS A 252 18.49 -21.94 7.11
N PHE A 253 18.04 -21.15 6.13
CA PHE A 253 18.64 -19.87 5.82
C PHE A 253 18.63 -18.93 7.03
N VAL A 254 17.49 -18.82 7.72
CA VAL A 254 17.38 -17.97 8.92
C VAL A 254 18.31 -18.43 10.03
N LEU A 255 18.39 -19.74 10.29
CA LEU A 255 19.32 -20.32 11.26
C LEU A 255 20.78 -20.00 10.89
N ARG A 256 21.15 -20.20 9.62
CA ARG A 256 22.53 -20.00 9.17
C ARG A 256 22.99 -18.54 9.28
N PHE A 257 22.15 -17.59 8.88
CA PHE A 257 22.56 -16.18 8.78
C PHE A 257 22.27 -15.34 10.02
N PHE A 258 21.34 -15.78 10.88
CA PHE A 258 20.88 -14.98 12.02
C PHE A 258 20.92 -15.70 13.38
N ALA A 259 21.38 -16.96 13.44
CA ALA A 259 21.61 -17.66 14.71
C ALA A 259 23.10 -17.79 15.06
N GLN A 260 24.01 -17.49 14.14
CA GLN A 260 25.46 -17.54 14.38
C GLN A 260 25.95 -16.19 14.91
N LYS A 261 25.68 -15.92 16.19
CA LYS A 261 26.47 -15.03 17.06
C LYS A 261 26.08 -15.24 18.51
#